data_AF-A0A2D7PII0-F1
#
_entry.id   AF-A0A2D7PII0-F1
#
_cell.length_a   1.000
_cell.length_b   1.000
_cell.length_c   1.000
_cell.angle_alpha   90.00
_cell.angle_beta   90.00
_cell.angle_gamma   90.00
#
_symmetry.space_group_name_H-M   'P 1'
#
loop_
_entity.id
_entity.type
_entity.pdbx_description
1 polymer ?
#
loop_
_entity_poly.entity_id
_entity_poly.type
_entity_poly.pdbx_seq_one_letter_code
_entity_poly.pdbx_strand_id
1 'polypeptide(L)'
;MTENEEQESMKLPAPTTAPLFFAFGLVLLLASLVTNVIFAYVGAVIAVLGVHGWWREMLPREHIEPVPLQPVGERAPEITPQPASVEHLVIGEAGHRVRLPLEYHPYATGLKAGIAGGIAMAVIGGIHGLVAAGSIWAAFNGFASIVMPLFGASPPPDMLSFHPGIMVAALGVHIALSLLIGIVYSSVLPMLPGHPRLWGGIVAPIVWTAAGWAAIGLVTPGGAGAVSWGWFVASQIAFGLTAGEVVSRSTPVRTLQSYTLPGRAGLEVTPATSQPEDHS
;
A
#
# COMPACT_ATOMS: atom_id res chain seq x y z
N MET A 1 -53.16 -12.72 -25.48
CA MET A 1 -53.08 -11.36 -24.93
C MET A 1 -51.80 -11.35 -24.10
N THR A 2 -50.70 -10.94 -24.71
CA THR A 2 -49.34 -11.06 -24.17
C THR A 2 -48.93 -9.71 -23.61
N GLU A 3 -49.24 -9.47 -22.34
CA GLU A 3 -48.68 -8.34 -21.60
C GLU A 3 -47.20 -8.61 -21.37
N ASN A 4 -46.36 -7.66 -21.77
CA ASN A 4 -44.95 -7.60 -21.44
C ASN A 4 -44.80 -7.82 -19.93
N GLU A 5 -44.24 -8.95 -19.52
CA GLU A 5 -43.53 -9.03 -18.25
C GLU A 5 -42.41 -7.99 -18.34
N GLU A 6 -42.62 -6.82 -17.73
CA GLU A 6 -41.60 -5.79 -17.65
C GLU A 6 -40.38 -6.43 -16.99
N GLN A 7 -39.31 -6.66 -17.78
CA GLN A 7 -38.02 -7.10 -17.29
C GLN A 7 -37.48 -6.02 -16.36
N GLU A 8 -37.85 -6.13 -15.09
CA GLU A 8 -37.42 -5.23 -14.05
C GLU A 8 -35.89 -5.31 -13.93
N SER A 9 -35.21 -4.17 -14.03
CA SER A 9 -33.75 -4.10 -14.05
C SER A 9 -33.23 -3.26 -12.89
N MET A 10 -32.17 -3.71 -12.23
CA MET A 10 -31.47 -2.95 -11.19
C MET A 10 -30.36 -2.12 -11.82
N LYS A 11 -30.29 -0.83 -11.47
CA LYS A 11 -29.22 0.08 -11.87
C LYS A 11 -28.00 -0.16 -10.98
N LEU A 12 -26.91 -0.67 -11.55
CA LEU A 12 -25.65 -0.90 -10.84
C LEU A 12 -24.51 -0.10 -11.49
N PRO A 13 -23.45 0.26 -10.73
CA PRO A 13 -22.28 0.90 -11.31
C PRO A 13 -21.62 -0.06 -12.31
N ALA A 14 -21.38 0.43 -13.53
CA ALA A 14 -20.71 -0.34 -14.56
C ALA A 14 -19.22 -0.57 -14.20
N PRO A 15 -18.64 -1.73 -14.55
CA PRO A 15 -17.21 -1.98 -14.33
C PRO A 15 -16.35 -1.04 -15.19
N THR A 16 -15.20 -0.60 -14.64
CA THR A 16 -14.23 0.26 -15.33
C THR A 16 -12.83 -0.33 -15.31
N THR A 17 -12.12 -0.27 -16.44
CA THR A 17 -10.70 -0.64 -16.55
C THR A 17 -9.75 0.57 -16.42
N ALA A 18 -10.29 1.79 -16.32
CA ALA A 18 -9.49 3.01 -16.37
C ALA A 18 -8.42 3.12 -15.24
N PRO A 19 -8.72 2.73 -13.99
CA PRO A 19 -7.70 2.71 -12.93
C PRO A 19 -6.54 1.75 -13.21
N LEU A 20 -6.81 0.62 -13.88
CA LEU A 20 -5.78 -0.36 -14.25
C LEU A 20 -4.81 0.21 -15.28
N PHE A 21 -5.33 0.87 -16.32
CA PHE A 21 -4.48 1.53 -17.31
C PHE A 21 -3.64 2.64 -16.67
N PHE A 22 -4.22 3.45 -15.80
CA PHE A 22 -3.46 4.47 -15.08
C PHE A 22 -2.30 3.86 -14.27
N ALA A 23 -2.58 2.81 -13.49
CA ALA A 23 -1.55 2.12 -12.71
C ALA A 23 -0.46 1.51 -13.59
N PHE A 24 -0.83 0.88 -14.71
CA PHE A 24 0.13 0.32 -15.65
C PHE A 24 1.02 1.40 -16.29
N GLY A 25 0.45 2.53 -16.68
CA GLY A 25 1.21 3.68 -17.16
C GLY A 25 2.22 4.19 -16.13
N LEU A 26 1.83 4.23 -14.85
CA LEU A 26 2.71 4.61 -13.75
C LEU A 26 3.87 3.62 -13.56
N VAL A 27 3.61 2.32 -13.68
CA VAL A 27 4.66 1.28 -13.63
C VAL A 27 5.69 1.47 -14.74
N LEU A 28 5.25 1.74 -15.98
CA LEU A 28 6.15 1.98 -17.11
C LEU A 28 6.97 3.27 -16.94
N LEU A 29 6.36 4.33 -16.40
CA LEU A 29 7.06 5.56 -16.04
C LEU A 29 8.18 5.28 -15.04
N LEU A 30 7.90 4.51 -13.99
CA LEU A 30 8.91 4.15 -12.99
C LEU A 30 10.00 3.23 -13.57
N ALA A 31 9.62 2.25 -14.40
CA ALA A 31 10.57 1.37 -15.07
C ALA A 31 11.53 2.14 -15.99
N SER A 32 11.07 3.24 -16.61
CA SER A 32 11.88 4.06 -17.50
C SER A 32 13.10 4.70 -16.83
N LEU A 33 13.04 4.96 -15.51
CA LEU A 33 14.16 5.56 -14.76
C LEU A 33 15.42 4.70 -14.77
N VAL A 34 15.27 3.39 -14.97
CA VAL A 34 16.38 2.41 -14.89
C VAL A 34 16.58 1.63 -16.18
N THR A 35 15.74 1.83 -17.20
CA THR A 35 15.79 1.05 -18.44
C THR A 35 15.98 1.93 -19.67
N ASN A 36 14.91 2.58 -20.13
CA ASN A 36 14.90 3.31 -21.39
C ASN A 36 13.79 4.36 -21.40
N VAL A 37 14.09 5.53 -21.98
CA VAL A 37 13.16 6.66 -22.14
C VAL A 37 11.89 6.29 -22.94
N ILE A 38 11.93 5.28 -23.82
CA ILE A 38 10.75 4.80 -24.56
C ILE A 38 9.62 4.40 -23.60
N PHE A 39 9.96 3.72 -22.49
CA PHE A 39 8.97 3.36 -21.48
C PHE A 39 8.35 4.58 -20.79
N ALA A 40 9.10 5.69 -20.70
CA ALA A 40 8.57 6.94 -20.14
C ALA A 40 7.47 7.51 -21.04
N TYR A 41 7.73 7.57 -22.36
CA TYR A 41 6.75 8.05 -23.33
C TYR A 41 5.50 7.18 -23.37
N VAL A 42 5.67 5.86 -23.49
CA VAL A 42 4.55 4.92 -23.52
C VAL A 42 3.77 4.97 -22.20
N GLY A 43 4.47 4.97 -21.07
CA GLY A 43 3.87 5.07 -19.74
C GLY A 43 3.08 6.37 -19.53
N ALA A 44 3.63 7.51 -19.95
CA ALA A 44 2.96 8.80 -19.88
C ALA A 44 1.66 8.81 -20.68
N VAL A 45 1.68 8.32 -21.92
CA VAL A 45 0.49 8.25 -22.79
C VAL A 45 -0.58 7.37 -22.14
N ILE A 46 -0.22 6.17 -21.67
CA ILE A 46 -1.16 5.25 -21.03
C ILE A 46 -1.73 5.85 -19.74
N ALA A 47 -0.91 6.50 -18.91
CA ALA A 47 -1.34 7.12 -17.67
C ALA A 47 -2.36 8.25 -17.92
N VAL A 48 -2.08 9.13 -18.90
CA VAL A 48 -3.00 10.22 -19.29
C VAL A 48 -4.32 9.67 -19.80
N LEU A 49 -4.28 8.66 -20.68
CA LEU A 49 -5.49 8.02 -21.19
C LEU A 49 -6.30 7.34 -20.07
N GLY A 50 -5.62 6.69 -19.11
CA GLY A 50 -6.25 6.08 -17.95
C GLY A 50 -6.95 7.11 -17.05
N VAL A 51 -6.28 8.22 -16.70
CA VAL A 51 -6.89 9.31 -15.91
C VAL A 51 -8.07 9.93 -16.66
N HIS A 52 -7.91 10.19 -17.95
CA HIS A 52 -8.97 10.79 -18.75
C HIS A 52 -10.19 9.88 -18.88
N GLY A 53 -9.99 8.58 -19.13
CA GLY A 53 -11.06 7.58 -19.15
C GLY A 53 -11.76 7.49 -17.80
N TRP A 54 -10.99 7.43 -16.72
CA TRP A 54 -11.54 7.35 -15.37
C TRP A 54 -12.39 8.58 -15.03
N TRP A 55 -11.90 9.77 -15.37
CA TRP A 55 -12.65 11.01 -15.19
C TRP A 55 -13.96 11.00 -15.97
N ARG A 56 -13.95 10.60 -17.23
CA ARG A 56 -15.14 10.58 -18.08
C ARG A 56 -16.18 9.54 -17.68
N GLU A 57 -15.75 8.43 -17.10
CA GLU A 57 -16.64 7.36 -16.64
C GLU A 57 -17.25 7.66 -15.26
N MET A 58 -16.60 8.47 -14.44
CA MET A 58 -17.09 8.80 -13.09
C MET A 58 -17.78 10.17 -13.03
N LEU A 59 -17.42 11.12 -13.89
CA LEU A 59 -17.90 12.50 -13.83
C LEU A 59 -18.29 13.04 -15.22
N PRO A 60 -19.32 13.90 -15.32
CA PRO A 60 -20.26 14.30 -14.26
C PRO A 60 -21.42 13.31 -14.01
N ARG A 61 -21.62 12.33 -14.91
CA ARG A 61 -22.71 11.35 -14.80
C ARG A 61 -22.12 9.99 -14.50
N GLU A 62 -22.64 9.36 -13.45
CA GLU A 62 -22.25 8.01 -13.06
C GLU A 62 -22.53 7.02 -14.19
N HIS A 63 -21.53 6.19 -14.51
CA HIS A 63 -21.67 5.12 -15.48
C HIS A 63 -22.45 3.96 -14.86
N ILE A 64 -23.71 3.80 -15.30
CA ILE A 64 -24.66 2.83 -14.76
C ILE A 64 -25.00 1.80 -15.83
N GLU A 65 -24.96 0.52 -15.47
CA GLU A 65 -25.41 -0.61 -16.28
C GLU A 65 -26.71 -1.19 -15.71
N PRO A 66 -27.78 -1.35 -16.52
CA PRO A 66 -29.00 -2.02 -16.08
C PRO A 66 -28.77 -3.54 -16.10
N VAL A 67 -28.78 -4.15 -14.92
CA VAL A 67 -28.69 -5.59 -14.76
C VAL A 67 -30.10 -6.17 -14.60
N PRO A 68 -30.54 -7.10 -15.47
CA PRO A 68 -31.88 -7.67 -15.38
C PRO A 68 -32.04 -8.46 -14.08
N LEU A 69 -33.17 -8.26 -13.40
CA LEU A 69 -33.54 -9.08 -12.26
C LEU A 69 -34.01 -10.47 -12.74
N GLN A 70 -33.88 -11.46 -11.86
CA GLN A 70 -34.48 -12.76 -12.10
C GLN A 70 -36.00 -12.63 -12.36
N PRO A 71 -36.57 -13.49 -13.22
CA PRO A 71 -38.01 -13.56 -13.44
C PRO A 71 -38.74 -13.72 -12.10
N VAL A 72 -39.93 -13.11 -11.97
CA VAL A 72 -40.69 -13.09 -10.71
C VAL A 72 -40.90 -14.49 -10.12
N GLY A 73 -41.09 -15.52 -10.96
CA GLY A 73 -41.26 -16.91 -10.53
C GLY A 73 -40.00 -17.58 -9.97
N GLU A 74 -38.81 -17.02 -10.21
CA GLU A 74 -37.53 -17.52 -9.69
C GLU A 74 -37.01 -16.66 -8.51
N ARG A 75 -37.66 -15.53 -8.21
CA ARG A 75 -37.28 -14.67 -7.10
C ARG A 75 -37.57 -15.34 -5.75
N ALA A 76 -36.74 -15.02 -4.76
CA ALA A 76 -37.05 -15.39 -3.38
C ALA A 76 -38.42 -14.79 -2.98
N PRO A 77 -39.28 -15.55 -2.28
CA PRO A 77 -40.59 -15.06 -1.85
C PRO A 77 -40.45 -13.83 -0.96
N GLU A 78 -41.43 -12.93 -1.06
CA GLU A 78 -41.47 -11.71 -0.24
C GLU A 78 -41.41 -12.06 1.25
N ILE A 79 -40.48 -11.45 1.97
CA ILE A 79 -40.26 -11.70 3.39
C ILE A 79 -41.44 -11.11 4.15
N THR A 80 -42.44 -11.94 4.46
CA THR A 80 -43.59 -11.53 5.27
C THR A 80 -43.18 -11.55 6.75
N PRO A 81 -43.36 -10.45 7.50
CA PRO A 81 -43.05 -10.42 8.92
C PRO A 81 -43.91 -11.45 9.66
N GLN A 82 -43.29 -12.45 10.27
CA GLN A 82 -43.98 -13.41 11.13
C GLN A 82 -43.82 -12.95 12.59
N PRO A 83 -44.91 -12.79 13.37
CA PRO A 83 -44.84 -12.35 14.76
C PRO A 83 -44.30 -13.42 15.74
N ALA A 84 -43.87 -14.58 15.23
CA ALA A 84 -43.28 -15.63 16.04
C ALA A 84 -41.90 -15.19 16.57
N SER A 85 -41.58 -15.51 17.83
CA SER A 85 -40.24 -15.32 18.36
C SER A 85 -39.28 -16.23 17.60
N VAL A 86 -38.52 -15.64 16.68
CA VAL A 86 -37.49 -16.35 15.95
C VAL A 86 -36.27 -16.44 16.85
N GLU A 87 -35.70 -17.63 17.01
CA GLU A 87 -34.41 -17.78 17.67
C GLU A 87 -33.38 -16.93 16.91
N HIS A 88 -32.82 -15.93 17.58
CA HIS A 88 -31.79 -15.09 17.00
C HIS A 88 -30.57 -15.98 16.74
N LEU A 89 -30.30 -16.25 15.46
CA LEU A 89 -29.14 -17.01 15.05
C LEU A 89 -27.88 -16.38 15.64
N VAL A 90 -27.17 -17.15 16.46
CA VAL A 90 -25.91 -16.74 17.06
C VAL A 90 -24.84 -16.75 15.96
N ILE A 91 -24.04 -15.70 15.92
CA ILE A 91 -22.97 -15.53 14.92
C ILE A 91 -22.04 -16.76 14.97
N GLY A 92 -21.90 -17.46 13.83
CA GLY A 92 -21.00 -18.62 13.70
C GLY A 92 -21.67 -19.99 13.78
N GLU A 93 -22.95 -20.07 14.16
CA GLU A 93 -23.73 -21.31 14.10
C GLU A 93 -24.40 -21.52 12.74
N ALA A 94 -24.58 -22.78 12.34
CA ALA A 94 -25.27 -23.23 11.12
C ALA A 94 -24.79 -22.58 9.80
N GLY A 95 -23.53 -22.13 9.72
CA GLY A 95 -22.98 -21.51 8.50
C GLY A 95 -23.44 -20.07 8.26
N HIS A 96 -24.01 -19.41 9.28
CA HIS A 96 -24.39 -18.00 9.20
C HIS A 96 -23.16 -17.11 8.90
N ARG A 97 -23.37 -16.05 8.10
CA ARG A 97 -22.30 -15.20 7.56
C ARG A 97 -21.44 -14.63 8.69
N VAL A 98 -20.24 -15.19 8.86
CA VAL A 98 -19.28 -14.73 9.86
C VAL A 98 -18.85 -13.32 9.48
N ARG A 99 -19.22 -12.33 10.29
CA ARG A 99 -18.61 -11.00 10.22
C ARG A 99 -17.23 -11.12 10.84
N LEU A 100 -16.22 -11.51 10.05
CA LEU A 100 -14.85 -11.48 10.52
C LEU A 100 -14.50 -10.00 10.80
N PRO A 101 -14.10 -9.64 12.03
CA PRO A 101 -13.49 -8.36 12.26
C PRO A 101 -12.14 -8.37 11.55
N LEU A 102 -12.09 -7.87 10.32
CA LEU A 102 -10.85 -7.68 9.58
C LEU A 102 -10.24 -6.36 10.04
N GLU A 103 -9.73 -6.36 11.27
CA GLU A 103 -8.88 -5.28 11.76
C GLU A 103 -7.76 -5.00 10.73
N TYR A 104 -7.65 -3.75 10.28
CA TYR A 104 -6.58 -3.34 9.36
C TYR A 104 -5.66 -2.34 10.04
N HIS A 105 -4.38 -2.38 9.69
CA HIS A 105 -3.43 -1.37 10.11
C HIS A 105 -3.58 -0.16 9.17
N PRO A 106 -3.79 1.06 9.69
CA PRO A 106 -3.90 2.25 8.84
C PRO A 106 -2.64 2.44 7.98
N TYR A 107 -2.78 2.91 6.74
CA TYR A 107 -1.61 3.25 5.90
C TYR A 107 -0.69 4.31 6.55
N ALA A 108 -1.26 5.17 7.41
CA ALA A 108 -0.50 6.12 8.22
C ALA A 108 0.51 5.44 9.16
N THR A 109 0.23 4.22 9.62
CA THR A 109 1.20 3.39 10.36
C THR A 109 2.39 3.04 9.48
N GLY A 110 2.15 2.66 8.22
CA GLY A 110 3.21 2.38 7.26
C GLY A 110 4.10 3.58 7.00
N LEU A 111 3.52 4.78 6.85
CA LEU A 111 4.27 6.02 6.71
C LEU A 111 5.19 6.28 7.91
N LYS A 112 4.66 6.17 9.13
CA LYS A 112 5.44 6.33 10.37
C LYS A 112 6.56 5.29 10.49
N ALA A 113 6.26 4.03 10.15
CA ALA A 113 7.22 2.95 10.16
C ALA A 113 8.36 3.19 9.15
N GLY A 114 8.02 3.68 7.95
CA GLY A 114 8.99 4.07 6.94
C GLY A 114 9.92 5.19 7.40
N ILE A 115 9.39 6.26 8.00
CA ILE A 115 10.20 7.36 8.55
C ILE A 115 11.14 6.84 9.63
N ALA A 116 10.61 6.10 10.61
CA ALA A 116 11.40 5.59 11.73
C ALA A 116 12.51 4.63 11.26
N GLY A 117 12.18 3.70 10.36
CA GLY A 117 13.14 2.79 9.75
C GLY A 117 14.18 3.52 8.91
N GLY A 118 13.76 4.52 8.13
CA GLY A 118 14.66 5.33 7.30
C GLY A 118 15.68 6.12 8.13
N ILE A 119 15.26 6.66 9.29
CA ILE A 119 16.16 7.31 10.25
C ILE A 119 17.17 6.29 10.82
N ALA A 120 16.69 5.12 11.27
CA ALA A 120 17.58 4.08 11.80
C ALA A 120 18.62 3.64 10.76
N MET A 121 18.21 3.46 9.50
CA MET A 121 19.10 3.13 8.38
C MET A 121 20.14 4.23 8.15
N ALA A 122 19.73 5.50 8.11
CA ALA A 122 20.63 6.63 7.91
C ALA A 122 21.67 6.76 9.02
N VAL A 123 21.31 6.44 10.27
CA VAL A 123 22.24 6.41 11.41
C VAL A 123 23.29 5.33 11.21
N ILE A 124 22.91 4.10 10.86
CA ILE A 124 23.86 3.01 10.60
C ILE A 124 24.76 3.35 9.40
N GLY A 125 24.20 3.91 8.33
CA GLY A 125 24.96 4.39 7.18
C GLY A 125 26.00 5.46 7.55
N GLY A 126 25.61 6.44 8.37
CA GLY A 126 26.52 7.47 8.85
C GLY A 126 27.65 6.91 9.72
N ILE A 127 27.35 5.95 10.60
CA ILE A 127 28.36 5.24 11.41
C ILE A 127 29.34 4.50 10.50
N HIS A 128 28.84 3.80 9.48
CA HIS A 128 29.71 3.16 8.49
C HIS A 128 30.63 4.16 7.79
N GLY A 129 30.10 5.31 7.35
CA GLY A 129 30.91 6.37 6.73
C GLY A 129 32.03 6.86 7.64
N LEU A 130 31.72 7.08 8.92
CA LEU A 130 32.72 7.46 9.93
C LEU A 130 33.80 6.38 10.12
N VAL A 131 33.39 5.12 10.25
CA VAL A 131 34.31 4.00 10.51
C VAL A 131 35.19 3.70 9.30
N ALA A 132 34.62 3.69 8.09
CA ALA A 132 35.32 3.27 6.88
C ALA A 132 36.17 4.39 6.25
N ALA A 133 35.75 5.65 6.39
CA ALA A 133 36.34 6.76 5.65
C ALA A 133 36.60 8.02 6.51
N GLY A 134 36.32 7.97 7.82
CA GLY A 134 36.53 9.10 8.74
C GLY A 134 35.51 10.24 8.59
N SER A 135 34.47 10.07 7.78
CA SER A 135 33.46 11.11 7.52
C SER A 135 32.08 10.51 7.32
N ILE A 136 31.07 11.05 8.01
CA ILE A 136 29.65 10.67 7.78
C ILE A 136 29.25 10.87 6.31
N TRP A 137 29.88 11.83 5.62
CA TRP A 137 29.54 12.19 4.24
C TRP A 137 29.89 11.09 3.25
N ALA A 138 30.88 10.24 3.55
CA ALA A 138 31.31 9.17 2.67
C ALA A 138 30.18 8.18 2.33
N ALA A 139 29.32 7.86 3.31
CA ALA A 139 28.19 6.97 3.09
C ALA A 139 27.12 7.61 2.19
N PHE A 140 26.80 8.89 2.41
CA PHE A 140 25.78 9.60 1.63
C PHE A 140 26.27 9.93 0.22
N ASN A 141 27.51 10.39 0.09
CA ASN A 141 28.14 10.67 -1.21
C ASN A 141 28.37 9.38 -2.01
N GLY A 142 28.63 8.24 -1.34
CA GLY A 142 28.70 6.93 -1.97
C GLY A 142 27.36 6.46 -2.56
N PHE A 143 26.24 6.94 -2.04
CA PHE A 143 24.95 6.69 -2.70
C PHE A 143 24.84 7.48 -4.01
N ALA A 144 25.35 8.71 -4.04
CA ALA A 144 25.36 9.51 -5.27
C ALA A 144 26.26 8.93 -6.37
N SER A 145 27.35 8.23 -6.04
CA SER A 145 28.16 7.56 -7.07
C SER A 145 27.43 6.41 -7.75
N ILE A 146 26.42 5.81 -7.09
CA ILE A 146 25.54 4.80 -7.68
C ILE A 146 24.41 5.47 -8.49
N VAL A 147 23.83 6.54 -7.94
CA VAL A 147 22.60 7.14 -8.47
C VAL A 147 22.84 8.16 -9.58
N MET A 148 23.85 9.03 -9.48
CA MET A 148 24.09 10.09 -10.48
C MET A 148 24.38 9.56 -11.89
N PRO A 149 25.14 8.47 -12.08
CA PRO A 149 25.32 7.89 -13.41
C PRO A 149 24.02 7.45 -14.08
N LEU A 150 22.99 7.04 -13.33
CA LEU A 150 21.67 6.70 -13.88
C LEU A 150 20.98 7.92 -14.53
N PHE A 151 21.37 9.13 -14.15
CA PHE A 151 20.86 10.39 -14.69
C PHE A 151 21.84 11.11 -15.61
N GLY A 152 22.93 10.43 -16.02
CA GLY A 152 23.98 11.02 -16.86
C GLY A 152 24.81 12.11 -16.14
N ALA A 153 24.72 12.20 -14.82
CA ALA A 153 25.49 13.13 -14.01
C ALA A 153 26.80 12.48 -13.53
N SER A 154 27.84 13.31 -13.39
CA SER A 154 29.12 12.85 -12.85
C SER A 154 29.02 12.61 -11.34
N PRO A 155 29.65 11.56 -10.80
CA PRO A 155 29.79 11.37 -9.36
C PRO A 155 30.48 12.56 -8.68
N PRO A 156 30.33 12.71 -7.34
CA PRO A 156 31.04 13.75 -6.59
C PRO A 156 32.57 13.71 -6.79
N PRO A 157 33.24 14.89 -6.80
CA PRO A 157 34.69 14.98 -6.94
C PRO A 157 35.44 14.45 -5.70
N ASP A 158 34.82 14.50 -4.53
CA ASP A 158 35.30 13.86 -3.30
C ASP A 158 34.13 13.20 -2.56
N MET A 159 34.42 12.16 -1.79
CA MET A 159 33.39 11.48 -1.00
C MET A 159 33.35 11.99 0.45
N LEU A 160 34.35 12.76 0.89
CA LEU A 160 34.54 13.10 2.30
C LEU A 160 33.90 14.43 2.70
N SER A 161 33.67 15.33 1.74
CA SER A 161 33.13 16.67 1.99
C SER A 161 31.61 16.70 1.87
N PHE A 162 31.00 17.71 2.48
CA PHE A 162 29.57 17.94 2.32
C PHE A 162 29.25 18.54 0.94
N HIS A 163 28.36 17.89 0.19
CA HIS A 163 27.87 18.37 -1.10
C HIS A 163 26.35 18.58 -1.02
N PRO A 164 25.84 19.83 -1.01
CA PRO A 164 24.43 20.09 -0.73
C PRO A 164 23.47 19.50 -1.78
N GLY A 165 23.82 19.56 -3.07
CA GLY A 165 22.99 19.00 -4.13
C GLY A 165 22.86 17.47 -4.04
N ILE A 166 23.96 16.80 -3.73
CA ILE A 166 24.00 15.35 -3.50
C ILE A 166 23.19 14.98 -2.26
N MET A 167 23.32 15.74 -1.18
CA MET A 167 22.56 15.51 0.04
C MET A 167 21.05 15.61 -0.20
N VAL A 168 20.59 16.63 -0.93
CA VAL A 168 19.18 16.81 -1.26
C VAL A 168 18.67 15.66 -2.13
N ALA A 169 19.43 15.25 -3.14
CA ALA A 169 19.05 14.14 -4.02
C ALA A 169 19.00 12.80 -3.27
N ALA A 170 20.05 12.48 -2.50
CA ALA A 170 20.14 11.27 -1.70
C ALA A 170 19.02 11.22 -0.64
N LEU A 171 18.74 12.33 0.04
CA LEU A 171 17.66 12.42 1.01
C LEU A 171 16.29 12.23 0.35
N GLY A 172 16.07 12.84 -0.82
CA GLY A 172 14.81 12.69 -1.57
C GLY A 172 14.54 11.23 -1.94
N VAL A 173 15.53 10.55 -2.52
CA VAL A 173 15.43 9.12 -2.87
C VAL A 173 15.24 8.26 -1.62
N HIS A 174 16.03 8.51 -0.57
CA HIS A 174 15.95 7.74 0.68
C HIS A 174 14.61 7.88 1.38
N ILE A 175 14.07 9.11 1.48
CA ILE A 175 12.73 9.36 2.02
C ILE A 175 11.69 8.62 1.17
N ALA A 176 11.69 8.83 -0.14
CA ALA A 176 10.70 8.21 -1.02
C ALA A 176 10.68 6.67 -0.89
N LEU A 177 11.86 6.03 -0.94
CA LEU A 177 11.98 4.58 -0.77
C LEU A 177 11.56 4.13 0.63
N SER A 178 11.97 4.86 1.68
CA SER A 178 11.59 4.53 3.06
C SER A 178 10.08 4.59 3.26
N LEU A 179 9.39 5.59 2.70
CA LEU A 179 7.93 5.71 2.78
C LEU A 179 7.24 4.58 2.02
N LEU A 180 7.69 4.28 0.79
CA LEU A 180 7.12 3.19 -0.03
C LEU A 180 7.28 1.84 0.67
N ILE A 181 8.48 1.53 1.18
CA ILE A 181 8.74 0.29 1.92
C ILE A 181 7.92 0.25 3.21
N GLY A 182 7.80 1.37 3.92
CA GLY A 182 6.96 1.46 5.12
C GLY A 182 5.49 1.11 4.84
N ILE A 183 4.93 1.58 3.73
CA ILE A 183 3.58 1.23 3.27
C ILE A 183 3.49 -0.28 2.99
N VAL A 184 4.45 -0.84 2.26
CA VAL A 184 4.53 -2.30 1.99
C VAL A 184 4.58 -3.10 3.29
N TYR A 185 5.36 -2.65 4.27
CA TYR A 185 5.44 -3.30 5.57
C TYR A 185 4.09 -3.29 6.28
N SER A 186 3.37 -2.16 6.27
CA SER A 186 2.04 -2.09 6.91
C SER A 186 0.97 -2.93 6.23
N SER A 187 1.06 -3.17 4.93
CA SER A 187 0.09 -3.97 4.19
C SER A 187 0.40 -5.47 4.22
N VAL A 188 1.69 -5.84 4.15
CA VAL A 188 2.12 -7.24 4.02
C VAL A 188 2.39 -7.90 5.37
N LEU A 189 2.98 -7.20 6.35
CA LEU A 189 3.32 -7.81 7.65
C LEU A 189 2.13 -8.46 8.35
N PRO A 190 0.92 -7.87 8.36
CA PRO A 190 -0.25 -8.49 8.99
C PRO A 190 -0.72 -9.77 8.28
N MET A 191 -0.35 -9.97 7.02
CA MET A 191 -0.71 -11.15 6.23
C MET A 191 0.26 -12.33 6.46
N LEU A 192 1.43 -12.08 7.05
CA LEU A 192 2.45 -13.10 7.23
C LEU A 192 2.26 -13.86 8.56
N PRO A 193 2.37 -15.20 8.55
CA PRO A 193 2.19 -15.99 9.76
C PRO A 193 3.32 -15.71 10.77
N GLY A 194 2.96 -15.51 12.04
CA GLY A 194 3.91 -15.41 13.16
C GLY A 194 4.27 -13.99 13.56
N HIS A 195 5.56 -13.75 13.83
CA HIS A 195 6.06 -12.51 14.46
C HIS A 195 6.47 -11.46 13.41
N PRO A 196 5.79 -10.31 13.32
CA PRO A 196 6.11 -9.25 12.34
C PRO A 196 7.56 -8.75 12.40
N ARG A 197 8.20 -8.80 13.57
CA ARG A 197 9.61 -8.43 13.76
C ARG A 197 10.58 -9.35 13.01
N LEU A 198 10.29 -10.65 12.90
CA LEU A 198 11.15 -11.59 12.16
C LEU A 198 11.07 -11.35 10.65
N TRP A 199 9.86 -11.17 10.15
CA TRP A 199 9.62 -10.89 8.73
C TRP A 199 10.20 -9.54 8.32
N GLY A 200 9.91 -8.49 9.09
CA GLY A 200 10.39 -7.15 8.82
C GLY A 200 11.89 -7.00 9.02
N GLY A 201 12.46 -7.64 10.06
CA GLY A 201 13.84 -7.42 10.50
C GLY A 201 14.88 -8.41 9.99
N ILE A 202 14.49 -9.58 9.48
CA ILE A 202 15.45 -10.59 9.01
C ILE A 202 15.15 -11.01 7.57
N VAL A 203 13.92 -11.50 7.32
CA VAL A 203 13.60 -12.09 6.01
C VAL A 203 13.61 -11.03 4.91
N ALA A 204 12.85 -9.93 5.08
CA ALA A 204 12.81 -8.86 4.08
C ALA A 204 14.18 -8.22 3.83
N PRO A 205 15.02 -7.93 4.84
CA PRO A 205 16.40 -7.47 4.65
C PRO A 205 17.28 -8.39 3.80
N ILE A 206 17.21 -9.71 4.02
CA ILE A 206 17.98 -10.68 3.24
C ILE A 206 17.50 -10.70 1.78
N VAL A 207 16.19 -10.78 1.57
CA VAL A 207 15.59 -10.78 0.23
C VAL A 207 15.97 -9.50 -0.52
N TRP A 208 15.86 -8.34 0.13
CA TRP A 208 16.18 -7.05 -0.50
C TRP A 208 17.68 -6.89 -0.77
N THR A 209 18.53 -7.43 0.10
CA THR A 209 19.97 -7.47 -0.14
C THR A 209 20.32 -8.31 -1.36
N ALA A 210 19.73 -9.51 -1.48
CA ALA A 210 19.92 -10.37 -2.64
C ALA A 210 19.42 -9.72 -3.93
N ALA A 211 18.24 -9.08 -3.88
CA ALA A 211 17.69 -8.33 -5.00
C ALA A 211 18.58 -7.15 -5.39
N GLY A 212 19.08 -6.37 -4.41
CA GLY A 212 20.00 -5.27 -4.63
C GLY A 212 21.33 -5.71 -5.24
N TRP A 213 21.90 -6.81 -4.74
CA TRP A 213 23.12 -7.41 -5.31
C TRP A 213 22.93 -7.80 -6.78
N ALA A 214 21.83 -8.47 -7.10
CA ALA A 214 21.51 -8.86 -8.47
C ALA A 214 21.26 -7.65 -9.38
N ALA A 215 20.47 -6.67 -8.91
CA ALA A 215 20.13 -5.48 -9.68
C ALA A 215 21.37 -4.63 -9.99
N ILE A 216 22.23 -4.38 -8.99
CA ILE A 216 23.46 -3.61 -9.19
C ILE A 216 24.40 -4.35 -10.14
N GLY A 217 24.57 -5.67 -9.98
CA GLY A 217 25.42 -6.46 -10.86
C GLY A 217 24.94 -6.50 -12.31
N LEU A 218 23.62 -6.41 -12.53
CA LEU A 218 23.01 -6.39 -13.87
C LEU A 218 23.14 -5.03 -14.55
N VAL A 219 22.93 -3.93 -13.81
CA VAL A 219 22.99 -2.57 -14.35
C VAL A 219 24.43 -2.10 -14.53
N THR A 220 25.28 -2.39 -13.55
CA THR A 220 26.69 -1.97 -13.54
C THR A 220 27.56 -3.20 -13.27
N PRO A 221 28.05 -3.89 -14.31
CA PRO A 221 28.95 -5.03 -14.14
C PRO A 221 30.14 -4.66 -13.25
N GLY A 222 30.33 -5.40 -12.14
CA GLY A 222 31.37 -5.13 -11.13
C GLY A 222 30.99 -4.10 -10.06
N GLY A 223 29.88 -3.36 -10.22
CA GLY A 223 29.40 -2.37 -9.24
C GLY A 223 29.08 -2.96 -7.87
N ALA A 224 28.68 -4.24 -7.83
CA ALA A 224 28.45 -4.96 -6.58
C ALA A 224 29.71 -5.10 -5.71
N GLY A 225 30.91 -5.02 -6.29
CA GLY A 225 32.17 -5.08 -5.56
C GLY A 225 32.48 -3.80 -4.75
N ALA A 226 31.84 -2.68 -5.08
CA ALA A 226 32.02 -1.40 -4.38
C ALA A 226 31.15 -1.28 -3.11
N VAL A 227 30.22 -2.21 -2.88
CA VAL A 227 29.29 -2.16 -1.75
C VAL A 227 29.84 -2.93 -0.56
N SER A 228 29.84 -2.30 0.61
CA SER A 228 30.14 -2.96 1.88
C SER A 228 28.93 -3.79 2.35
N TRP A 229 28.75 -4.98 1.77
CA TRP A 229 27.56 -5.82 1.98
C TRP A 229 27.19 -6.09 3.44
N GLY A 230 28.17 -6.26 4.34
CA GLY A 230 27.89 -6.41 5.77
C GLY A 230 27.17 -5.20 6.38
N TRP A 231 27.62 -3.99 6.05
CA TRP A 231 27.01 -2.74 6.49
C TRP A 231 25.69 -2.44 5.78
N PHE A 232 25.56 -2.85 4.52
CA PHE A 232 24.30 -2.80 3.80
C PHE A 232 23.25 -3.68 4.49
N VAL A 233 23.58 -4.94 4.78
CA VAL A 233 22.69 -5.86 5.52
C VAL A 233 22.36 -5.31 6.91
N ALA A 234 23.34 -4.79 7.65
CA ALA A 234 23.11 -4.19 8.96
C ALA A 234 22.12 -3.01 8.89
N SER A 235 22.26 -2.16 7.87
CA SER A 235 21.36 -1.03 7.59
C SER A 235 19.93 -1.51 7.27
N GLN A 236 19.80 -2.57 6.47
CA GLN A 236 18.50 -3.18 6.14
C GLN A 236 17.83 -3.81 7.38
N ILE A 237 18.59 -4.51 8.22
CA ILE A 237 18.10 -5.09 9.47
C ILE A 237 17.63 -3.98 10.42
N ALA A 238 18.40 -2.90 10.57
CA ALA A 238 18.04 -1.75 11.40
C ALA A 238 16.71 -1.12 10.93
N PHE A 239 16.57 -0.86 9.62
CA PHE A 239 15.31 -0.40 9.05
C PHE A 239 14.17 -1.36 9.38
N GLY A 240 14.39 -2.64 9.10
CA GLY A 240 13.38 -3.68 9.20
C GLY A 240 12.84 -3.91 10.61
N LEU A 241 13.74 -3.94 11.60
CA LEU A 241 13.39 -4.06 13.01
C LEU A 241 12.65 -2.82 13.51
N THR A 242 13.12 -1.62 13.18
CA THR A 242 12.47 -0.38 13.61
C THR A 242 11.08 -0.22 12.96
N ALA A 243 10.97 -0.44 11.66
CA ALA A 243 9.69 -0.39 10.96
C ALA A 243 8.72 -1.47 11.48
N GLY A 244 9.21 -2.71 11.64
CA GLY A 244 8.42 -3.81 12.21
C GLY A 244 7.93 -3.53 13.63
N GLU A 245 8.77 -2.89 14.47
CA GLU A 245 8.37 -2.48 15.82
C GLU A 245 7.25 -1.44 15.79
N VAL A 246 7.39 -0.39 14.97
CA VAL A 246 6.37 0.66 14.81
C VAL A 246 5.05 0.09 14.31
N VAL A 247 5.09 -0.81 13.33
CA VAL A 247 3.90 -1.52 12.84
C VAL A 247 3.29 -2.36 13.96
N SER A 248 4.09 -3.16 14.67
CA SER A 248 3.59 -4.06 15.73
C SER A 248 2.97 -3.34 16.93
N ARG A 249 3.38 -2.10 17.21
CA ARG A 249 2.82 -1.28 18.28
C ARG A 249 1.60 -0.47 17.85
N SER A 250 1.28 -0.45 16.55
CA SER A 250 0.16 0.31 16.06
C SER A 250 -1.14 -0.41 16.35
N THR A 251 -2.10 0.30 16.93
CA THR A 251 -3.42 -0.26 17.21
C THR A 251 -4.14 -0.57 15.89
N PRO A 252 -4.56 -1.82 15.65
CA PRO A 252 -5.42 -2.13 14.52
C PRO A 252 -6.73 -1.34 14.62
N VAL A 253 -7.23 -0.85 13.49
CA VAL A 253 -8.55 -0.20 13.45
C VAL A 253 -9.57 -1.24 13.00
N ARG A 254 -10.62 -1.40 13.81
CA ARG A 254 -11.75 -2.27 13.45
C ARG A 254 -12.45 -1.73 12.21
N THR A 255 -12.78 -2.63 11.29
CA THR A 255 -13.63 -2.29 10.16
C THR A 255 -14.99 -1.81 10.63
N LEU A 256 -15.52 -0.77 9.98
CA LEU A 256 -16.86 -0.24 10.23
C LEU A 256 -18.00 -1.19 9.75
N GLN A 257 -17.72 -2.47 9.52
CA GLN A 257 -18.68 -3.46 9.05
C GLN A 257 -19.85 -3.68 10.04
N SER A 258 -19.65 -3.40 11.33
CA SER A 258 -20.68 -3.49 12.36
C SER A 258 -21.42 -2.17 12.63
N TYR A 259 -21.01 -1.06 11.98
CA TYR A 259 -21.65 0.24 12.19
C TYR A 259 -22.90 0.37 11.32
N THR A 260 -23.95 0.98 11.89
CA THR A 260 -25.15 1.38 11.13
C THR A 260 -24.76 2.34 10.01
N LEU A 261 -25.53 2.43 8.92
CA LEU A 261 -25.25 3.37 7.83
C LEU A 261 -25.05 4.83 8.31
N PRO A 262 -25.86 5.35 9.25
CA PRO A 262 -25.61 6.67 9.84
C PRO A 262 -24.32 6.71 10.68
N GLY A 263 -24.04 5.66 11.46
CA GLY A 263 -22.78 5.54 12.22
C GLY A 263 -21.54 5.48 11.31
N ARG A 264 -21.65 4.92 10.10
CA ARG A 264 -20.58 4.94 9.08
C ARG A 264 -20.40 6.33 8.46
N ALA A 265 -21.46 7.13 8.41
CA ALA A 265 -21.44 8.51 7.93
C ALA A 265 -20.98 9.52 9.01
N GLY A 266 -20.61 9.05 10.20
CA GLY A 266 -20.24 9.92 11.33
C GLY A 266 -21.43 10.63 11.98
N LEU A 267 -22.65 10.17 11.71
CA LEU A 267 -23.85 10.68 12.37
C LEU A 267 -24.00 9.91 13.69
N GLU A 268 -23.92 10.63 14.81
CA GLU A 268 -24.22 10.07 16.13
C GLU A 268 -25.68 9.62 16.15
N VAL A 269 -25.90 8.31 16.15
CA VAL A 269 -27.23 7.75 16.37
C VAL A 269 -27.41 7.66 17.88
N THR A 270 -28.18 8.58 18.46
CA THR A 270 -28.76 8.36 19.78
C THR A 270 -29.55 7.06 19.70
N PRO A 271 -29.19 6.01 20.47
CA PRO A 271 -29.99 4.80 20.47
C PRO A 271 -31.39 5.22 20.90
N ALA A 272 -32.39 4.91 20.07
CA ALA A 272 -33.78 5.05 20.47
C ALA A 272 -33.93 4.24 21.76
N THR A 273 -34.15 4.95 22.87
CA THR A 273 -34.41 4.35 24.17
C THR A 273 -35.51 3.33 23.98
N SER A 274 -35.17 2.05 24.14
CA SER A 274 -36.14 0.97 24.28
C SER A 274 -37.09 1.39 25.39
N GLN A 275 -38.36 1.67 25.03
CA GLN A 275 -39.42 1.82 26.01
C GLN A 275 -39.40 0.56 26.90
N PRO A 276 -39.44 0.70 28.24
CA PRO A 276 -39.60 -0.46 29.09
C PRO A 276 -40.95 -1.09 28.75
N GLU A 277 -40.93 -2.37 28.36
CA GLU A 277 -42.15 -3.18 28.29
C GLU A 277 -42.73 -3.24 29.71
N ASP A 278 -43.89 -2.63 29.88
CA ASP A 278 -44.68 -2.65 31.10
C ASP A 278 -45.26 -4.06 31.24
N HIS A 279 -44.65 -4.88 32.11
CA HIS A 279 -45.20 -6.16 32.51
C HIS A 279 -46.32 -5.92 33.52
N SER A 280 -47.56 -5.92 33.04
CA SER A 280 -48.79 -6.12 33.84
C SER A 280 -49.38 -7.50 33.56
#